data_AF-A0A383ETM6-F1
#
_entry.id   AF-A0A383ETM6-F1
#
_cell.length_a   1.000
_cell.length_b   1.000
_cell.length_c   1.000
_cell.angle_alpha   90.00
_cell.angle_beta   90.00
_cell.angle_gamma   90.00
#
_symmetry.space_group_name_H-M   'P 1'
#
loop_
_entity.id
_entity.type
_entity.pdbx_description
1 polymer ?
#
loop_
_entity_poly.entity_id
_entity_poly.type
_entity_poly.pdbx_seq_one_letter_code
_entity_poly.pdbx_strand_id
1 'polypeptide(L)'
;FNNNQQDISLMSQAMGYALYNAAGSPAPRCGYARITVNGKNLGVYSHVESMRKPLLKRGFGDDRGTLYEGTVVDFFEGWDQAFEKKTGKDRLGREKINELIDVLEQNDLVDVEQAIGQLVDLDSFNTFWAVEGLIGFWDGYTANNNNFFVYFNPQTEKFHFLPWGLDCGFEKYSQLPGISRRAPLSVKTKGRVAYRLYQVESCRKRYEQTLRQILNMHWNEKEMIAETE
;
A
#
# COMPACT_ATOMS: atom_id res chain seq x y z
N PHE A 1 10.30 10.50 -12.41
CA PHE A 1 9.26 10.97 -13.33
C PHE A 1 8.67 9.75 -14.01
N ASN A 2 7.35 9.59 -13.98
CA ASN A 2 6.65 8.41 -14.48
C ASN A 2 5.85 8.83 -15.73
N ASN A 3 5.91 8.02 -16.78
CA ASN A 3 5.20 8.27 -18.04
C ASN A 3 3.71 7.88 -18.00
N ASN A 4 3.26 7.24 -16.92
CA ASN A 4 1.89 6.73 -16.72
C ASN A 4 1.41 5.85 -17.89
N GLN A 5 2.28 5.00 -18.45
CA GLN A 5 1.94 4.21 -19.63
C GLN A 5 0.66 3.37 -19.46
N GLN A 6 0.35 2.95 -18.23
CA GLN A 6 -0.84 2.15 -17.90
C GLN A 6 -2.08 2.97 -17.55
N ASP A 7 -1.94 4.29 -17.36
CA ASP A 7 -3.00 5.20 -16.96
C ASP A 7 -3.21 6.27 -18.04
N ILE A 8 -4.24 6.07 -18.85
CA ILE A 8 -4.61 7.00 -19.94
C ILE A 8 -5.04 8.37 -19.44
N SER A 9 -5.44 8.51 -18.17
CA SER A 9 -5.85 9.78 -17.57
C SER A 9 -4.67 10.59 -17.04
N LEU A 10 -3.56 9.92 -16.72
CA LEU A 10 -2.42 10.45 -15.96
C LEU A 10 -2.79 10.88 -14.52
N MET A 11 -3.99 10.58 -14.03
CA MET A 11 -4.52 11.05 -12.74
C MET A 11 -4.38 10.04 -11.60
N SER A 12 -4.32 8.74 -11.88
CA SER A 12 -4.45 7.70 -10.86
C SER A 12 -3.38 7.79 -9.77
N GLN A 13 -2.13 8.10 -10.14
CA GLN A 13 -1.08 8.33 -9.13
C GLN A 13 -1.31 9.58 -8.30
N ALA A 14 -1.71 10.69 -8.91
CA ALA A 14 -1.92 11.95 -8.21
C ALA A 14 -3.07 11.84 -7.21
N MET A 15 -4.24 11.39 -7.68
CA MET A 15 -5.44 11.24 -6.86
C MET A 15 -5.29 10.11 -5.84
N GLY A 16 -4.73 8.97 -6.24
CA GLY A 16 -4.55 7.81 -5.37
C GLY A 16 -3.65 8.13 -4.19
N TYR A 17 -2.47 8.70 -4.44
CA TYR A 17 -1.58 9.06 -3.34
C TYR A 17 -2.12 10.21 -2.48
N ALA A 18 -2.85 11.17 -3.07
CA ALA A 18 -3.52 12.22 -2.30
C ALA A 18 -4.54 11.61 -1.32
N LEU A 19 -5.35 10.64 -1.77
CA LEU A 19 -6.33 9.97 -0.91
C LEU A 19 -5.68 9.15 0.21
N TYR A 20 -4.60 8.40 -0.07
CA TYR A 20 -3.84 7.71 0.99
C TYR A 20 -3.37 8.70 2.07
N ASN A 21 -2.73 9.81 1.66
CA ASN A 21 -2.25 10.82 2.60
C ASN A 21 -3.42 11.50 3.37
N ALA A 22 -4.55 11.78 2.71
CA ALA A 22 -5.73 12.36 3.35
C ALA A 22 -6.33 11.44 4.42
N ALA A 23 -6.35 10.13 4.15
CA ALA A 23 -6.79 9.10 5.09
C ALA A 23 -5.78 8.82 6.22
N GLY A 24 -4.62 9.50 6.24
CA GLY A 24 -3.58 9.29 7.25
C GLY A 24 -2.68 8.09 7.02
N SER A 25 -2.70 7.49 5.82
CA SER A 25 -1.77 6.45 5.41
C SER A 25 -0.61 7.08 4.61
N PRO A 26 0.62 7.13 5.15
CA PRO A 26 1.73 7.79 4.48
C PRO A 26 1.98 7.23 3.07
N ALA A 27 1.98 8.13 2.09
CA ALA A 27 2.21 7.80 0.69
C ALA A 27 3.00 8.91 -0.02
N PRO A 28 3.66 8.63 -1.15
CA PRO A 28 4.34 9.64 -1.95
C PRO A 28 3.48 10.87 -2.24
N ARG A 29 4.06 12.08 -2.23
CA ARG A 29 3.41 13.21 -2.92
C ARG A 29 3.57 13.05 -4.43
N CYS A 30 2.59 13.54 -5.19
CA CYS A 30 2.64 13.49 -6.65
C CYS A 30 2.17 14.82 -7.24
N GLY A 31 2.89 15.31 -8.24
CA GLY A 31 2.50 16.44 -9.08
C GLY A 31 2.85 16.17 -10.53
N TYR A 32 2.73 17.17 -11.40
CA TYR A 32 3.00 17.04 -12.83
C TYR A 32 4.22 17.84 -13.27
N ALA A 33 4.90 17.35 -14.29
CA ALA A 33 5.98 18.07 -14.96
C ALA A 33 5.89 17.88 -16.47
N ARG A 34 6.22 18.94 -17.22
CA ARG A 34 6.47 18.84 -18.66
C ARG A 34 7.95 18.56 -18.89
N ILE A 35 8.27 17.48 -19.57
CA ILE A 35 9.65 17.01 -19.73
C ILE A 35 10.17 17.32 -21.12
N THR A 36 11.37 17.91 -21.18
CA THR A 36 12.11 18.15 -22.43
C THR A 36 13.51 17.58 -22.28
N VAL A 37 13.95 16.77 -23.25
CA VAL A 37 15.30 16.17 -23.29
C VAL A 37 15.94 16.52 -24.63
N ASN A 38 17.12 17.15 -24.59
CA ASN A 38 17.85 17.58 -25.79
C ASN A 38 16.99 18.36 -26.80
N GLY A 39 16.16 19.27 -26.30
CA GLY A 39 15.24 20.08 -27.11
C GLY A 39 13.96 19.37 -27.57
N LYS A 40 13.83 18.05 -27.35
CA LYS A 40 12.61 17.29 -27.67
C LYS A 40 11.65 17.28 -26.47
N ASN A 41 10.46 17.85 -26.65
CA ASN A 41 9.38 17.74 -25.69
C ASN A 41 8.84 16.30 -25.69
N LEU A 42 8.83 15.68 -24.52
CA LEU A 42 8.36 14.31 -24.29
C LEU A 42 6.93 14.25 -23.71
N GLY A 43 6.35 15.40 -23.37
CA GLY A 43 4.98 15.51 -22.85
C GLY A 43 4.92 15.70 -21.33
N VAL A 44 3.77 15.35 -20.76
CA VAL A 44 3.46 15.47 -19.34
C VAL A 44 3.77 14.16 -18.62
N TYR A 45 4.43 14.25 -17.48
CA TYR A 45 4.83 13.13 -16.64
C TYR A 45 4.38 13.38 -15.19
N SER A 46 4.13 12.30 -14.45
CA SER A 46 3.98 12.38 -13.00
C SER A 46 5.35 12.54 -12.33
N HIS A 47 5.46 13.50 -11.42
CA HIS A 47 6.61 13.71 -10.54
C HIS A 47 6.25 13.20 -9.14
N VAL A 48 6.70 11.99 -8.86
CA VAL A 48 6.38 11.26 -7.63
C VAL A 48 7.54 11.39 -6.64
N GLU A 49 7.22 11.72 -5.40
CA GLU A 49 8.16 11.74 -4.27
C GLU A 49 8.82 10.36 -4.12
N SER A 50 10.15 10.33 -3.96
CA SER A 50 10.86 9.07 -3.78
C SER A 50 10.59 8.45 -2.41
N MET A 51 10.39 7.14 -2.37
CA MET A 51 10.28 6.34 -1.14
C MET A 51 11.61 6.27 -0.38
N ARG A 52 11.92 7.34 0.35
CA ARG A 52 13.18 7.55 1.08
C ARG A 52 12.93 8.31 2.38
N LYS A 53 14.01 8.57 3.12
CA LYS A 53 14.01 9.26 4.42
C LYS A 53 13.12 10.52 4.51
N PRO A 54 13.06 11.44 3.52
CA PRO A 54 12.17 12.60 3.61
C PRO A 54 10.69 12.23 3.77
N LEU A 55 10.22 11.23 3.01
CA LEU A 55 8.86 10.70 3.13
C LEU A 55 8.65 10.07 4.51
N LEU A 56 9.60 9.26 4.98
CA LEU A 56 9.51 8.62 6.30
C LEU A 56 9.44 9.66 7.43
N LYS A 57 10.28 10.71 7.34
CA LYS A 57 10.27 11.81 8.30
C LYS A 57 8.94 12.55 8.30
N ARG A 58 8.34 12.80 7.14
CA ARG A 58 7.03 13.44 7.00
C ARG A 58 5.89 12.56 7.51
N GLY A 59 5.89 11.28 7.15
CA GLY A 59 4.80 10.35 7.42
C GLY A 59 4.79 9.82 8.85
N PHE A 60 5.97 9.57 9.43
CA PHE A 60 6.10 8.91 10.73
C PHE A 60 6.81 9.78 11.79
N GLY A 61 7.32 10.96 11.43
CA GLY A 61 8.16 11.76 12.32
C GLY A 61 9.54 11.16 12.57
N ASP A 62 9.83 9.97 12.05
CA ASP A 62 11.05 9.19 12.24
C ASP A 62 11.47 8.53 10.92
N ASP A 63 12.71 8.75 10.51
CA ASP A 63 13.32 8.22 9.29
C ASP A 63 14.46 7.22 9.58
N ARG A 64 14.62 6.81 10.84
CA ARG A 64 15.70 5.92 11.30
C ARG A 64 15.32 4.44 11.17
N GLY A 65 14.04 4.14 10.99
CA GLY A 65 13.57 2.79 10.76
C GLY A 65 14.06 2.18 9.45
N THR A 66 13.64 0.96 9.20
CA THR A 66 14.09 0.20 8.03
C THR A 66 12.98 0.11 7.01
N LEU A 67 13.30 0.50 5.77
CA LEU A 67 12.34 0.51 4.68
C LEU A 67 12.66 -0.61 3.71
N TYR A 68 11.67 -1.44 3.43
CA TYR A 68 11.73 -2.54 2.48
C TYR A 68 10.77 -2.26 1.31
N GLU A 69 11.18 -2.59 0.10
CA GLU A 69 10.30 -2.66 -1.06
C GLU A 69 9.87 -4.10 -1.28
N GLY A 70 8.58 -4.28 -1.58
CA GLY A 70 8.00 -5.55 -1.97
C GLY A 70 7.59 -5.54 -3.44
N THR A 71 8.19 -6.43 -4.23
CA THR A 71 7.86 -6.66 -5.64
C THR A 71 7.57 -8.14 -5.86
N VAL A 72 6.32 -8.48 -6.17
CA VAL A 72 5.85 -9.87 -6.34
C VAL A 72 6.33 -10.77 -5.18
N VAL A 73 6.13 -10.28 -3.95
CA VAL A 73 6.62 -10.90 -2.71
C VAL A 73 5.56 -10.78 -1.62
N ASP A 74 5.54 -11.76 -0.73
CA ASP A 74 4.76 -11.73 0.50
C ASP A 74 5.53 -12.50 1.59
N PHE A 75 4.95 -12.57 2.78
CA PHE A 75 5.55 -13.22 3.95
C PHE A 75 5.40 -14.75 3.87
N PHE A 76 6.12 -15.40 2.95
CA PHE A 76 6.25 -16.85 2.85
C PHE A 76 7.54 -17.35 3.48
N GLU A 77 7.53 -18.59 4.00
CA GLU A 77 8.73 -19.27 4.49
C GLU A 77 9.87 -19.20 3.46
N GLY A 78 11.04 -18.69 3.89
CA GLY A 78 12.23 -18.53 3.06
C GLY A 78 12.21 -17.35 2.08
N TRP A 79 11.18 -16.50 2.11
CA TRP A 79 11.06 -15.32 1.22
C TRP A 79 11.49 -14.02 1.89
N ASP A 80 12.02 -14.07 3.11
CA ASP A 80 12.44 -12.90 3.86
C ASP A 80 13.43 -12.04 3.06
N GLN A 81 14.37 -12.64 2.33
CA GLN A 81 15.37 -11.94 1.51
C GLN A 81 14.80 -11.30 0.22
N ALA A 82 13.59 -11.66 -0.21
CA ALA A 82 12.95 -11.07 -1.37
C ALA A 82 12.40 -9.65 -1.10
N PHE A 83 12.28 -9.26 0.18
CA PHE A 83 12.05 -7.86 0.56
C PHE A 83 13.34 -7.04 0.38
N GLU A 84 13.39 -6.17 -0.62
CA GLU A 84 14.60 -5.39 -0.92
C GLU A 84 14.73 -4.23 0.07
N LYS A 85 15.80 -4.23 0.87
CA LYS A 85 16.07 -3.13 1.81
C LYS A 85 16.52 -1.88 1.06
N LYS A 86 15.79 -0.78 1.24
CA LYS A 86 16.09 0.53 0.64
C LYS A 86 16.84 1.48 1.56
N THR A 87 16.51 1.47 2.85
CA THR A 87 17.23 2.27 3.86
C THR A 87 17.09 1.68 5.27
N GLY A 88 17.88 2.17 6.22
CA GLY A 88 17.88 1.71 7.62
C GLY A 88 18.79 0.52 7.90
N LYS A 89 18.78 0.06 9.15
CA LYS A 89 19.57 -1.08 9.62
C LYS A 89 18.79 -2.38 9.44
N ASP A 90 19.36 -3.34 8.72
CA ASP A 90 18.60 -4.51 8.26
C ASP A 90 18.25 -5.48 9.38
N ARG A 91 19.19 -5.76 10.29
CA ARG A 91 19.13 -6.90 11.21
C ARG A 91 17.78 -7.05 11.92
N LEU A 92 17.34 -6.04 12.67
CA LEU A 92 16.10 -6.10 13.44
C LEU A 92 14.85 -6.15 12.56
N GLY A 93 14.82 -5.38 11.47
CA GLY A 93 13.69 -5.41 10.54
C GLY A 93 13.54 -6.78 9.86
N ARG A 94 14.66 -7.42 9.50
CA ARG A 94 14.68 -8.77 8.92
C ARG A 94 14.29 -9.85 9.92
N GLU A 95 14.76 -9.74 11.16
CA GLU A 95 14.31 -10.60 12.28
C GLU A 95 12.78 -10.51 12.41
N LYS A 96 12.20 -9.30 12.39
CA LYS A 96 10.75 -9.10 12.46
C LYS A 96 9.98 -9.57 11.24
N ILE A 97 10.56 -9.52 10.03
CA ILE A 97 9.97 -10.12 8.83
C ILE A 97 9.84 -11.63 9.01
N ASN A 98 10.91 -12.28 9.51
CA ASN A 98 10.87 -13.72 9.78
C ASN A 98 9.87 -14.07 10.89
N GLU A 99 9.81 -13.29 11.99
CA GLU A 99 8.77 -13.48 13.01
C GLU A 99 7.35 -13.37 12.43
N LEU A 100 7.11 -12.43 11.50
CA LEU A 100 5.80 -12.29 10.85
C LEU A 100 5.51 -13.46 9.91
N ILE A 101 6.50 -13.98 9.19
CA ILE A 101 6.38 -15.21 8.41
C ILE A 101 5.96 -16.36 9.33
N ASP A 102 6.66 -16.57 10.44
CA ASP A 102 6.37 -17.65 11.39
C ASP A 102 4.94 -17.57 11.96
N VAL A 103 4.46 -16.36 12.28
CA VAL A 103 3.06 -16.12 12.69
C VAL A 103 2.09 -16.49 11.57
N LEU A 104 2.40 -16.12 10.33
CA LEU A 104 1.52 -16.33 9.17
C LEU A 104 1.51 -17.79 8.66
N GLU A 105 2.50 -18.61 9.03
CA GLU A 105 2.50 -20.07 8.75
C GLU A 105 1.71 -20.88 9.78
N GLN A 106 1.51 -20.37 11.00
CA GLN A 106 0.73 -21.06 12.03
C GLN A 106 -0.77 -21.04 11.70
N ASN A 107 -1.38 -22.20 11.54
CA ASN A 107 -2.80 -22.34 11.16
C ASN A 107 -3.76 -22.34 12.36
N ASP A 108 -3.26 -22.59 13.57
CA ASP A 108 -4.02 -22.84 14.80
C ASP A 108 -3.81 -21.76 15.86
N LEU A 109 -3.41 -20.55 15.45
CA LEU A 109 -3.33 -19.39 16.34
C LEU A 109 -4.68 -19.13 17.02
N VAL A 110 -4.64 -19.11 18.36
CA VAL A 110 -5.81 -18.81 19.20
C VAL A 110 -6.32 -17.39 18.94
N ASP A 111 -5.40 -16.42 18.78
CA ASP A 111 -5.71 -15.02 18.48
C ASP A 111 -4.83 -14.50 17.34
N VAL A 112 -5.34 -14.64 16.12
CA VAL A 112 -4.67 -14.18 14.89
C VAL A 112 -4.51 -12.65 14.87
N GLU A 113 -5.50 -11.91 15.36
CA GLU A 113 -5.48 -10.44 15.36
C GLU A 113 -4.37 -9.94 16.28
N GLN A 114 -4.29 -10.49 17.50
CA GLN A 114 -3.25 -10.13 18.46
C GLN A 114 -1.85 -10.51 17.96
N ALA A 115 -1.66 -11.73 17.44
CA ALA A 115 -0.36 -12.20 16.98
C ALA A 115 0.19 -11.34 15.83
N ILE A 116 -0.64 -11.03 14.83
CA ILE A 116 -0.25 -10.10 13.75
C ILE A 116 -0.06 -8.68 14.30
N GLY A 117 -0.92 -8.24 15.22
CA GLY A 117 -0.89 -6.89 15.80
C GLY A 117 0.32 -6.59 16.69
N GLN A 118 1.08 -7.61 17.10
CA GLN A 118 2.39 -7.43 17.74
C GLN A 118 3.47 -6.96 16.76
N LEU A 119 3.32 -7.30 15.47
CA LEU A 119 4.32 -7.06 14.44
C LEU A 119 3.88 -6.01 13.41
N VAL A 120 2.57 -5.85 13.20
CA VAL A 120 1.98 -4.92 12.24
C VAL A 120 1.12 -3.91 12.99
N ASP A 121 1.23 -2.64 12.64
CA ASP A 121 0.31 -1.62 13.15
C ASP A 121 -1.06 -1.78 12.46
N LEU A 122 -2.03 -2.37 13.17
CA LEU A 122 -3.31 -2.76 12.58
C LEU A 122 -4.19 -1.57 12.15
N ASP A 123 -4.10 -0.42 12.82
CA ASP A 123 -4.84 0.78 12.42
C ASP A 123 -4.27 1.34 11.11
N SER A 124 -2.95 1.47 11.04
CA SER A 124 -2.24 1.86 9.83
C SER A 124 -2.50 0.89 8.68
N PHE A 125 -2.52 -0.42 8.96
CA PHE A 125 -2.75 -1.45 7.94
C PHE A 125 -4.20 -1.45 7.43
N ASN A 126 -5.20 -1.34 8.31
CA ASN A 126 -6.61 -1.26 7.89
C ASN A 126 -6.86 -0.03 7.03
N THR A 127 -6.25 1.11 7.36
CA THR A 127 -6.32 2.33 6.54
C THR A 127 -5.69 2.10 5.16
N PHE A 128 -4.47 1.56 5.12
CA PHE A 128 -3.78 1.22 3.87
C PHE A 128 -4.62 0.30 2.99
N TRP A 129 -5.15 -0.77 3.57
CA TRP A 129 -5.95 -1.78 2.89
C TRP A 129 -7.31 -1.25 2.41
N ALA A 130 -7.97 -0.41 3.21
CA ALA A 130 -9.24 0.20 2.84
C ALA A 130 -9.08 1.15 1.65
N VAL A 131 -8.05 2.01 1.64
CA VAL A 131 -7.77 2.87 0.49
C VAL A 131 -7.45 2.02 -0.75
N GLU A 132 -6.63 0.97 -0.62
CA GLU A 132 -6.27 0.09 -1.75
C GLU A 132 -7.53 -0.54 -2.41
N GLY A 133 -8.48 -0.99 -1.59
CA GLY A 133 -9.76 -1.51 -2.04
C GLY A 133 -10.63 -0.44 -2.72
N LEU A 134 -10.76 0.74 -2.10
CA LEU A 134 -11.59 1.84 -2.60
C LEU A 134 -11.14 2.34 -3.96
N ILE A 135 -9.83 2.52 -4.17
CA ILE A 135 -9.29 2.94 -5.47
C ILE A 135 -9.17 1.77 -6.45
N GLY A 136 -9.66 0.56 -6.11
CA GLY A 136 -9.62 -0.58 -7.03
C GLY A 136 -8.22 -1.00 -7.47
N PHE A 137 -7.16 -0.64 -6.74
CA PHE A 137 -5.77 -0.89 -7.14
C PHE A 137 -5.50 -2.39 -7.24
N TRP A 138 -5.38 -2.89 -8.48
CA TRP A 138 -5.40 -4.33 -8.73
C TRP A 138 -4.02 -4.98 -8.71
N ASP A 139 -2.94 -4.19 -8.75
CA ASP A 139 -1.56 -4.66 -8.72
C ASP A 139 -0.85 -4.26 -7.40
N GLY A 140 -1.60 -3.91 -6.37
CA GLY A 140 -1.08 -3.59 -5.03
C GLY A 140 -0.84 -4.82 -4.16
N TYR A 141 -0.50 -4.60 -2.88
CA TYR A 141 -0.15 -5.69 -1.95
C TYR A 141 -1.33 -6.65 -1.76
N THR A 142 -2.50 -6.11 -1.43
CA THR A 142 -3.69 -6.91 -1.08
C THR A 142 -4.34 -7.55 -2.30
N ALA A 143 -3.98 -7.09 -3.50
CA ALA A 143 -4.49 -7.55 -4.78
C ALA A 143 -3.57 -8.53 -5.53
N ASN A 144 -2.25 -8.31 -5.47
CA ASN A 144 -1.25 -9.06 -6.24
C ASN A 144 0.11 -9.27 -5.55
N ASN A 145 0.24 -8.95 -4.26
CA ASN A 145 1.51 -9.06 -3.54
C ASN A 145 2.63 -8.22 -4.21
N ASN A 146 2.27 -7.07 -4.79
CA ASN A 146 3.16 -6.23 -5.57
C ASN A 146 3.00 -4.74 -5.22
N ASN A 147 3.91 -3.89 -5.71
CA ASN A 147 3.84 -2.44 -5.62
C ASN A 147 3.57 -1.89 -4.21
N PHE A 148 4.35 -2.34 -3.24
CA PHE A 148 4.24 -1.84 -1.87
C PHE A 148 5.60 -1.71 -1.20
N PHE A 149 5.62 -0.94 -0.13
CA PHE A 149 6.74 -0.88 0.78
C PHE A 149 6.27 -1.24 2.19
N VAL A 150 7.21 -1.68 3.01
CA VAL A 150 7.00 -1.88 4.43
C VAL A 150 8.06 -1.09 5.20
N TYR A 151 7.60 -0.18 6.05
CA TYR A 151 8.44 0.56 6.99
C TYR A 151 8.38 -0.10 8.36
N PHE A 152 9.52 -0.57 8.85
CA PHE A 152 9.70 -0.99 10.23
C PHE A 152 9.98 0.23 11.11
N ASN A 153 8.98 0.65 11.90
CA ASN A 153 9.08 1.81 12.76
C ASN A 153 9.85 1.47 14.04
N PRO A 154 10.98 2.13 14.33
CA PRO A 154 11.86 1.77 15.44
C PRO A 154 11.32 2.20 16.81
N GLN A 155 10.25 3.00 16.86
CA GLN A 155 9.64 3.43 18.12
C GLN A 155 8.58 2.43 18.59
N THR A 156 7.78 1.91 17.66
CA THR A 156 6.71 0.96 17.95
C THR A 156 7.13 -0.49 17.74
N GLU A 157 8.24 -0.70 17.04
CA GLU A 157 8.70 -2.00 16.52
C GLU A 157 7.63 -2.71 15.69
N LYS A 158 6.83 -1.93 14.95
CA LYS A 158 5.79 -2.45 14.06
C LYS A 158 6.00 -2.04 12.62
N PHE A 159 5.51 -2.89 11.73
CA PHE A 159 5.44 -2.65 10.31
C PHE A 159 4.26 -1.76 9.93
N HIS A 160 4.54 -0.78 9.07
CA HIS A 160 3.56 0.05 8.39
C HIS A 160 3.68 -0.17 6.89
N PHE A 161 2.56 -0.43 6.23
CA PHE A 161 2.51 -0.64 4.79
C PHE A 161 2.32 0.70 4.07
N LEU A 162 3.00 0.88 2.95
CA LEU A 162 2.92 2.09 2.12
C LEU A 162 2.67 1.69 0.66
N PRO A 163 1.81 2.42 -0.07
CA PRO A 163 1.51 2.13 -1.46
C PRO A 163 2.64 2.57 -2.38
N TRP A 164 2.75 1.91 -3.54
CA TRP A 164 3.60 2.32 -4.65
C TRP A 164 2.89 2.02 -5.98
N GLY A 165 3.42 2.53 -7.09
CA GLY A 165 2.95 2.17 -8.45
C GLY A 165 1.46 2.36 -8.71
N LEU A 166 0.86 3.48 -8.27
CA LEU A 166 -0.59 3.72 -8.40
C LEU A 166 -1.08 4.11 -9.82
N ASP A 167 -0.28 3.91 -10.87
CA ASP A 167 -0.68 4.16 -12.27
C ASP A 167 -1.58 3.05 -12.86
N CYS A 168 -2.12 2.19 -12.01
CA CYS A 168 -3.21 1.29 -12.35
C CYS A 168 -4.30 1.22 -11.26
N GLY A 169 -4.44 2.32 -10.51
CA GLY A 169 -5.59 2.60 -9.65
C GLY A 169 -6.81 3.09 -10.44
N PHE A 170 -7.93 3.21 -9.73
CA PHE A 170 -9.29 3.55 -10.19
C PHE A 170 -9.87 2.60 -11.24
N GLU A 171 -9.48 1.33 -11.18
CA GLU A 171 -9.92 0.28 -12.10
C GLU A 171 -11.13 -0.50 -11.58
N LYS A 172 -12.08 -0.78 -12.48
CA LYS A 172 -13.31 -1.54 -12.15
C LYS A 172 -13.09 -3.05 -12.06
N TYR A 173 -11.96 -3.56 -12.55
CA TYR A 173 -11.65 -4.98 -12.54
C TYR A 173 -10.14 -5.20 -12.55
N SER A 174 -9.70 -6.32 -12.00
CA SER A 174 -8.30 -6.72 -12.12
C SER A 174 -7.96 -7.08 -13.56
N GLN A 175 -6.77 -6.68 -14.00
CA GLN A 175 -6.20 -7.06 -15.30
C GLN A 175 -5.42 -8.39 -15.21
N LEU A 176 -5.32 -8.99 -14.03
CA LEU A 176 -4.60 -10.25 -13.84
C LEU A 176 -5.37 -11.44 -14.44
N PRO A 177 -4.66 -12.36 -15.12
CA PRO A 177 -5.26 -13.59 -15.60
C PRO A 177 -5.92 -14.39 -14.47
N GLY A 178 -7.10 -14.95 -14.74
CA GLY A 178 -7.82 -15.82 -13.80
C GLY A 178 -8.61 -15.11 -12.71
N ILE A 179 -8.53 -13.78 -12.59
CA ILE A 179 -9.37 -13.02 -11.67
C ILE A 179 -10.71 -12.70 -12.33
N SER A 180 -11.80 -13.14 -11.69
CA SER A 180 -13.15 -12.86 -12.16
C SER A 180 -13.44 -11.35 -12.12
N ARG A 181 -14.04 -10.81 -13.19
CA ARG A 181 -14.56 -9.43 -13.22
C ARG A 181 -15.73 -9.22 -12.24
N ARG A 182 -16.24 -10.28 -11.62
CA ARG A 182 -17.24 -10.26 -10.54
C ARG A 182 -16.62 -10.33 -9.15
N ALA A 183 -15.28 -10.39 -9.04
CA ALA A 183 -14.62 -10.35 -7.75
C ALA A 183 -14.99 -9.05 -7.01
N PRO A 184 -15.19 -9.09 -5.69
CA PRO A 184 -15.46 -7.89 -4.91
C PRO A 184 -14.35 -6.85 -5.09
N LEU A 185 -14.72 -5.61 -5.41
CA LEU A 185 -13.75 -4.50 -5.49
C LEU A 185 -13.38 -3.98 -4.11
N SER A 186 -14.38 -3.95 -3.21
CA SER A 186 -14.29 -3.35 -1.89
C SER A 186 -13.45 -4.13 -0.89
N VAL A 187 -13.00 -5.35 -1.21
CA VAL A 187 -12.16 -6.15 -0.34
C VAL A 187 -11.23 -7.01 -1.19
N LYS A 188 -9.91 -6.84 -1.00
CA LYS A 188 -8.88 -7.64 -1.65
C LYS A 188 -8.08 -8.39 -0.59
N THR A 189 -7.91 -9.70 -0.70
CA THR A 189 -7.35 -10.55 0.37
C THR A 189 -6.25 -11.47 -0.15
N LYS A 190 -5.51 -11.07 -1.18
CA LYS A 190 -4.42 -11.91 -1.73
C LYS A 190 -3.17 -11.84 -0.85
N GLY A 191 -2.82 -10.65 -0.37
CA GLY A 191 -1.75 -10.46 0.60
C GLY A 191 -2.03 -11.21 1.91
N ARG A 192 -1.06 -11.97 2.42
CA ARG A 192 -1.24 -12.89 3.56
C ARG A 192 -1.72 -12.21 4.83
N VAL A 193 -1.22 -11.01 5.14
CA VAL A 193 -1.69 -10.25 6.32
C VAL A 193 -3.18 -9.93 6.18
N ALA A 194 -3.60 -9.40 5.03
CA ALA A 194 -5.02 -9.12 4.74
C ALA A 194 -5.85 -10.41 4.77
N TYR A 195 -5.37 -11.49 4.14
CA TYR A 195 -6.05 -12.78 4.10
C TYR A 195 -6.33 -13.33 5.50
N ARG A 196 -5.31 -13.39 6.36
CA ARG A 196 -5.38 -13.93 7.71
C ARG A 196 -6.30 -13.09 8.60
N LEU A 197 -6.16 -11.77 8.57
CA LEU A 197 -7.04 -10.87 9.32
C LEU A 197 -8.50 -11.01 8.84
N TYR A 198 -8.75 -11.11 7.53
CA TYR A 198 -10.11 -11.24 7.01
C TYR A 198 -10.82 -12.52 7.44
N GLN A 199 -10.13 -13.55 7.91
CA GLN A 199 -10.78 -14.76 8.46
C GLN A 199 -11.44 -14.51 9.81
N VAL A 200 -11.00 -13.48 10.54
CA VAL A 200 -11.51 -13.13 11.88
C VAL A 200 -12.67 -12.12 11.77
N GLU A 201 -13.78 -12.39 12.47
CA GLU A 201 -14.98 -11.55 12.38
C GLU A 201 -14.76 -10.11 12.90
N SER A 202 -14.03 -9.94 14.02
CA SER A 202 -13.68 -8.62 14.56
C SER A 202 -12.90 -7.79 13.55
N CYS A 203 -11.90 -8.39 12.90
CA CYS A 203 -11.10 -7.76 11.85
C CYS A 203 -11.95 -7.33 10.64
N ARG A 204 -12.90 -8.17 10.20
CA ARG A 204 -13.82 -7.78 9.11
C ARG A 204 -14.65 -6.54 9.47
N LYS A 205 -15.15 -6.48 10.72
CA LYS A 205 -15.90 -5.32 11.21
C LYS A 205 -15.02 -4.08 11.28
N ARG A 206 -13.77 -4.21 11.75
CA ARG A 206 -12.80 -3.10 11.81
C ARG A 206 -12.44 -2.58 10.42
N TYR A 207 -12.23 -3.48 9.46
CA TYR A 207 -11.99 -3.13 8.06
C TYR A 207 -13.19 -2.36 7.48
N GLU A 208 -14.41 -2.89 7.64
CA GLU A 208 -15.63 -2.23 7.14
C GLU A 208 -15.80 -0.84 7.76
N GLN A 209 -15.60 -0.71 9.09
CA GLN A 209 -15.66 0.57 9.78
C GLN A 209 -14.64 1.57 9.22
N THR A 210 -13.40 1.14 9.02
CA THR A 210 -12.32 1.97 8.45
C THR A 210 -12.68 2.42 7.04
N LEU A 211 -13.14 1.50 6.19
CA LEU A 211 -13.57 1.82 4.82
C LEU A 211 -14.73 2.83 4.79
N ARG A 212 -15.74 2.66 5.65
CA ARG A 212 -16.86 3.59 5.76
C ARG A 212 -16.43 4.97 6.27
N GLN A 213 -15.50 5.03 7.22
CA GLN A 213 -14.96 6.30 7.71
C GLN A 213 -14.24 7.06 6.58
N ILE A 214 -13.40 6.37 5.81
CA ILE A 214 -12.68 6.98 4.67
C ILE A 214 -13.67 7.46 3.61
N LEU A 215 -14.70 6.66 3.27
CA LEU A 215 -15.76 7.08 2.37
C LEU A 215 -16.45 8.37 2.85
N ASN A 216 -16.83 8.41 4.12
CA ASN A 216 -17.55 9.55 4.69
C ASN A 216 -16.70 10.83 4.79
N MET A 217 -15.39 10.69 5.03
CA MET A 217 -14.51 11.82 5.33
C MET A 217 -13.71 12.32 4.12
N HIS A 218 -13.39 11.43 3.17
CA HIS A 218 -12.41 11.72 2.12
C HIS A 218 -12.89 11.38 0.70
N TRP A 219 -14.03 10.68 0.54
CA TRP A 219 -14.55 10.30 -0.78
C TRP A 219 -15.68 11.22 -1.24
N ASN A 220 -15.32 12.40 -1.73
CA ASN A 220 -16.26 13.32 -2.37
C ASN A 220 -16.22 13.15 -3.89
N GLU A 221 -17.15 12.36 -4.43
CA GLU A 221 -17.19 12.04 -5.87
C GLU A 221 -17.24 13.30 -6.76
N LYS A 222 -17.95 14.35 -6.34
CA LYS A 222 -18.05 15.58 -7.14
C LYS A 222 -16.73 16.32 -7.23
N GLU A 223 -16.02 16.43 -6.11
CA GLU A 223 -14.69 17.07 -6.07
C GLU A 223 -13.67 16.23 -6.83
N MET A 224 -13.68 14.91 -6.64
CA MET A 224 -12.78 13.99 -7.34
C MET A 224 -13.00 14.02 -8.86
N ILE A 225 -14.25 14.05 -9.34
CA ILE A 225 -14.53 14.20 -10.78
C ILE A 225 -14.05 15.56 -11.29
N ALA A 226 -14.28 16.63 -10.53
CA ALA A 226 -13.83 17.97 -10.92
C ALA A 226 -12.29 18.10 -11.00
N GLU A 227 -11.52 17.27 -10.28
CA GLU A 227 -10.06 17.21 -10.43
C GLU A 227 -9.61 16.58 -11.76
N THR A 228 -10.49 15.90 -12.49
CA THR A 228 -10.20 15.20 -13.75
C THR A 228 -10.63 15.95 -15.02
N GLU A 229 -11.34 17.08 -14.87
CA GLU A 229 -11.84 17.94 -15.97
C GLU A 229 -10.87 19.10 -16.29
#